data_AF-A0A2H9T315-F1
#
_entry.id   AF-A0A2H9T315-F1
#
_cell.length_a   1.000
_cell.length_b   1.000
_cell.length_c   1.000
_cell.angle_alpha   90.00
_cell.angle_beta   90.00
_cell.angle_gamma   90.00
#
_symmetry.space_group_name_H-M   'P 1'
#
loop_
_entity.id
_entity.type
_entity.pdbx_description
1 polymer ?
#
loop_
_entity_poly.entity_id
_entity_poly.type
_entity_poly.pdbx_seq_one_letter_code
_entity_poly.pdbx_strand_id
1 'polypeptide(L)'
;MGGQQKVLEWLTDTKGCDLAHRDNQGSSAVLYAAMAGSQKVLKWLADTKEFNLKYQNNIGANAVLYAARGGQQEVLEWLADTKGCDLAHRDNQGSSAVLYAARGGHQGVLKWLADTKGFDLLTHRDNKGISAVLYADQRGHRILKE
;
A
#
# COMPACT_ATOMS: atom_id res chain seq x y z
N MET A 1 -9.23 8.14 18.53
CA MET A 1 -8.61 7.82 17.23
C MET A 1 -9.66 7.61 16.12
N GLY A 2 -10.36 8.68 15.73
CA GLY A 2 -11.36 8.70 14.63
C GLY A 2 -11.42 10.06 13.92
N GLY A 3 -10.41 10.91 14.13
CA GLY A 3 -10.40 12.28 13.60
C GLY A 3 -10.32 12.34 12.08
N GLN A 4 -9.53 11.46 11.46
CA GLN A 4 -9.35 11.47 10.00
C GLN A 4 -10.65 11.17 9.24
N GLN A 5 -11.44 10.18 9.71
CA GLN A 5 -12.75 9.90 9.12
C GLN A 5 -13.69 11.10 9.29
N LYS A 6 -13.80 11.67 10.50
CA LYS A 6 -14.66 12.82 10.76
C LYS A 6 -14.28 14.05 9.94
N VAL A 7 -12.99 14.28 9.70
CA VAL A 7 -12.52 15.36 8.83
C VAL A 7 -12.93 15.11 7.38
N LEU A 8 -12.81 13.88 6.89
CA LEU A 8 -13.25 13.52 5.55
C LEU A 8 -14.76 13.66 5.38
N GLU A 9 -15.55 13.18 6.35
CA GLU A 9 -17.01 13.36 6.39
C GLU A 9 -17.39 14.85 6.37
N TRP A 10 -16.72 15.67 7.19
CA TRP A 10 -16.98 17.11 7.19
C TRP A 10 -16.62 17.76 5.85
N LEU A 11 -15.50 17.39 5.24
CA LEU A 11 -15.08 17.90 3.93
C LEU A 11 -16.05 17.48 2.82
N THR A 12 -16.57 16.25 2.83
CA THR A 12 -17.54 15.82 1.82
C THR A 12 -18.89 16.46 2.02
N ASP A 13 -19.42 16.38 3.24
CA ASP A 13 -20.83 16.65 3.49
C ASP A 13 -21.08 18.16 3.65
N THR A 14 -20.09 18.90 4.15
CA THR A 14 -20.21 20.36 4.38
C THR A 14 -19.56 21.19 3.27
N LYS A 15 -18.49 20.70 2.64
CA LYS A 15 -17.74 21.45 1.63
C LYS A 15 -17.90 20.92 0.21
N GLY A 16 -18.65 19.84 0.01
CA GLY A 16 -18.86 19.25 -1.33
C GLY A 16 -17.56 18.73 -1.96
N CYS A 17 -16.59 18.34 -1.13
CA CYS A 17 -15.29 17.89 -1.61
C CYS A 17 -15.45 16.54 -2.34
N ASP A 18 -14.90 16.44 -3.54
CA ASP A 18 -14.95 15.21 -4.34
C ASP A 18 -13.90 14.20 -3.86
N LEU A 19 -14.33 13.16 -3.15
CA LEU A 19 -13.45 12.05 -2.74
C LEU A 19 -12.92 11.24 -3.92
N ALA A 20 -13.60 11.30 -5.07
CA ALA A 20 -13.16 10.61 -6.28
C ALA A 20 -12.04 11.38 -6.99
N HIS A 21 -11.70 12.60 -6.53
CA HIS A 21 -10.57 13.36 -7.03
C HIS A 21 -9.28 12.56 -6.95
N ARG A 22 -8.43 12.77 -7.95
CA ARG A 22 -7.15 12.10 -8.10
C ARG A 22 -6.07 13.14 -8.39
N ASP A 23 -4.90 12.94 -7.79
CA ASP A 23 -3.76 13.79 -8.08
C ASP A 23 -3.19 13.53 -9.49
N ASN A 24 -2.13 14.25 -9.87
CA ASN A 24 -1.49 14.13 -11.19
C ASN A 24 -0.91 12.72 -11.47
N GLN A 25 -0.69 11.91 -10.43
CA GLN A 25 -0.25 10.52 -10.56
C GLN A 25 -1.44 9.55 -10.62
N GLY A 26 -2.67 10.06 -10.61
CA GLY A 26 -3.90 9.27 -10.54
C GLY A 26 -4.17 8.75 -9.13
N SER A 27 -3.46 9.19 -8.10
CA SER A 27 -3.64 8.64 -6.75
C SER A 27 -4.89 9.21 -6.10
N SER A 28 -5.76 8.32 -5.59
CA SER A 28 -7.00 8.67 -4.90
C SER A 28 -6.84 8.65 -3.38
N ALA A 29 -7.87 9.11 -2.66
CA ALA A 29 -7.93 9.06 -1.20
C ALA A 29 -7.72 7.64 -0.64
N VAL A 30 -8.15 6.60 -1.35
CA VAL A 30 -7.95 5.18 -0.97
C VAL A 30 -6.47 4.84 -0.89
N LEU A 31 -5.67 5.26 -1.88
CA LEU A 31 -4.24 4.93 -1.90
C LEU A 31 -3.50 5.62 -0.76
N TYR A 32 -3.83 6.88 -0.49
CA TYR A 32 -3.26 7.62 0.64
C TYR A 32 -3.69 7.06 2.00
N ALA A 33 -4.96 6.66 2.15
CA ALA A 33 -5.44 6.00 3.36
C ALA A 33 -4.74 4.66 3.62
N ALA A 34 -4.46 3.89 2.56
CA ALA A 34 -3.71 2.65 2.65
C ALA A 34 -2.26 2.88 3.10
N MET A 35 -1.57 3.87 2.53
CA MET A 35 -0.22 4.25 2.95
C MET A 35 -0.17 4.77 4.39
N ALA A 36 -1.21 5.46 4.85
CA ALA A 36 -1.29 6.01 6.20
C ALA A 36 -1.70 4.98 7.28
N GLY A 37 -2.10 3.77 6.90
CA GLY A 37 -2.57 2.76 7.86
C GLY A 37 -4.02 2.95 8.31
N SER A 38 -4.77 3.83 7.64
CA SER A 38 -6.09 4.27 8.09
C SER A 38 -7.18 3.25 7.71
N GLN A 39 -7.11 2.04 8.28
CA GLN A 39 -8.05 0.94 7.98
C GLN A 39 -9.52 1.34 8.17
N LYS A 40 -9.84 2.18 9.16
CA LYS A 40 -11.21 2.69 9.36
C LYS A 40 -11.69 3.55 8.18
N VAL A 41 -10.83 4.42 7.67
CA VAL A 41 -11.13 5.25 6.49
C VAL A 41 -11.28 4.36 5.26
N LEU A 42 -10.42 3.35 5.09
CA LEU A 42 -10.55 2.39 3.99
C LEU A 42 -11.87 1.61 4.04
N LYS A 43 -12.29 1.15 5.23
CA LYS A 43 -13.59 0.50 5.42
C LYS A 43 -14.74 1.44 5.05
N TRP A 44 -14.73 2.66 5.57
CA TRP A 44 -15.74 3.67 5.25
C TRP A 44 -15.80 3.99 3.74
N LEU A 45 -14.65 4.19 3.09
CA LEU A 45 -14.58 4.45 1.65
C LEU A 45 -15.10 3.27 0.82
N ALA A 46 -14.74 2.03 1.19
CA ALA A 46 -15.16 0.83 0.46
C ALA A 46 -16.64 0.50 0.68
N ASP A 47 -17.13 0.61 1.90
CA ASP A 47 -18.45 0.12 2.29
C ASP A 47 -19.54 1.18 2.12
N THR A 48 -19.21 2.48 2.24
CA THR A 48 -20.21 3.59 2.16
C THR A 48 -20.15 4.36 0.85
N LYS A 49 -18.97 4.45 0.22
CA LYS A 49 -18.76 5.26 -0.98
C LYS A 49 -18.41 4.41 -2.21
N GLU A 50 -18.51 3.08 -2.11
CA GLU A 50 -18.30 2.11 -3.19
C GLU A 50 -16.94 2.23 -3.90
N PHE A 51 -15.92 2.72 -3.18
CA PHE A 51 -14.58 2.85 -3.78
C PHE A 51 -13.95 1.49 -4.04
N ASN A 52 -13.41 1.34 -5.25
CA ASN A 52 -12.68 0.15 -5.65
C ASN A 52 -11.28 0.11 -4.99
N LEU A 53 -11.08 -0.79 -4.02
CA LEU A 53 -9.78 -1.01 -3.36
C LEU A 53 -8.71 -1.60 -4.30
N LYS A 54 -9.12 -2.19 -5.43
CA LYS A 54 -8.23 -2.69 -6.49
C LYS A 54 -7.89 -1.62 -7.52
N TYR A 55 -8.35 -0.38 -7.32
CA TYR A 55 -7.99 0.75 -8.16
C TYR A 55 -6.47 0.90 -8.28
N GLN A 56 -6.01 1.23 -9.49
CA GLN A 56 -4.62 1.46 -9.81
C GLN A 56 -4.44 2.89 -10.33
N ASN A 57 -3.42 3.59 -9.82
CA ASN A 57 -3.05 4.90 -10.31
C ASN A 57 -2.28 4.81 -11.66
N ASN A 58 -1.77 5.93 -12.16
CA ASN A 58 -1.16 6.01 -13.49
C ASN A 58 0.13 5.17 -13.64
N ILE A 59 0.78 4.82 -12.53
CA ILE A 59 1.95 3.93 -12.53
C ILE A 59 1.58 2.46 -12.31
N GLY A 60 0.28 2.13 -12.22
CA GLY A 60 -0.18 0.77 -11.93
C GLY A 60 -0.15 0.40 -10.45
N ALA A 61 0.06 1.37 -9.54
CA ALA A 61 0.13 1.10 -8.11
C ALA A 61 -1.27 1.13 -7.47
N ASN A 62 -1.53 0.14 -6.61
CA ASN A 62 -2.80 -0.03 -5.90
C ASN A 62 -2.65 0.14 -4.37
N ALA A 63 -3.74 -0.08 -3.64
CA ALA A 63 -3.77 0.04 -2.18
C ALA A 63 -2.77 -0.89 -1.47
N VAL A 64 -2.53 -2.10 -2.00
CA VAL A 64 -1.53 -3.03 -1.46
C VAL A 64 -0.13 -2.44 -1.54
N LEU A 65 0.27 -1.92 -2.70
CA LEU A 65 1.61 -1.34 -2.86
C LEU A 65 1.80 -0.10 -1.99
N TYR A 66 0.75 0.73 -1.84
CA TYR A 66 0.79 1.90 -0.95
C TYR A 66 0.85 1.52 0.53
N ALA A 67 0.10 0.51 0.97
CA ALA A 67 0.17 -0.01 2.33
C ALA A 67 1.57 -0.59 2.64
N ALA A 68 2.15 -1.34 1.70
CA ALA A 68 3.52 -1.85 1.83
C ALA A 68 4.56 -0.73 1.89
N ARG A 69 4.41 0.33 1.07
CA ARG A 69 5.24 1.53 1.12
C ARG A 69 5.15 2.25 2.47
N GLY A 70 3.98 2.23 3.09
CA GLY A 70 3.71 2.80 4.40
C GLY A 70 4.07 1.91 5.59
N GLY A 71 4.43 0.64 5.36
CA GLY A 71 4.72 -0.32 6.42
C GLY A 71 3.49 -0.85 7.16
N GLN A 72 2.31 -0.75 6.55
CA GLN A 72 1.02 -0.95 7.22
C GLN A 72 0.57 -2.42 7.14
N GLN A 73 1.16 -3.27 7.99
CA GLN A 73 0.87 -4.71 8.00
C GLN A 73 -0.63 -5.01 8.21
N GLU A 74 -1.30 -4.35 9.16
CA GLU A 74 -2.71 -4.63 9.45
C GLU A 74 -3.63 -4.28 8.27
N VAL A 75 -3.26 -3.25 7.50
CA VAL A 75 -3.96 -2.90 6.26
C VAL A 75 -3.71 -3.93 5.18
N LEU A 76 -2.48 -4.44 5.04
CA LEU A 76 -2.15 -5.50 4.08
C LEU A 76 -2.90 -6.79 4.38
N GLU A 77 -2.94 -7.21 5.65
CA GLU A 77 -3.73 -8.37 6.10
C GLU A 77 -5.21 -8.19 5.75
N TRP A 78 -5.79 -7.03 6.08
CA TRP A 78 -7.18 -6.76 5.77
C TRP A 78 -7.47 -6.73 4.26
N LEU A 79 -6.61 -6.10 3.46
CA LEU A 79 -6.76 -6.04 2.01
C LEU A 79 -6.70 -7.45 1.39
N ALA A 80 -5.74 -8.27 1.80
CA ALA A 80 -5.56 -9.61 1.28
C ALA A 80 -6.66 -10.56 1.75
N ASP A 81 -6.84 -10.69 3.06
CA ASP A 81 -7.60 -11.77 3.66
C ASP A 81 -9.10 -11.46 3.71
N THR A 82 -9.49 -10.18 3.76
CA THR A 82 -10.90 -9.76 3.80
C THR A 82 -11.43 -9.27 2.46
N LYS A 83 -10.61 -8.53 1.70
CA LYS A 83 -11.05 -7.89 0.44
C LYS A 83 -10.53 -8.58 -0.81
N GLY A 84 -9.72 -9.65 -0.67
CA GLY A 84 -9.23 -10.46 -1.80
C GLY A 84 -8.37 -9.65 -2.77
N CYS A 85 -7.58 -8.70 -2.24
CA CYS A 85 -6.57 -7.98 -3.01
C CYS A 85 -5.33 -8.86 -3.20
N ASP A 86 -4.74 -8.79 -4.38
CA ASP A 86 -3.54 -9.56 -4.72
C ASP A 86 -2.29 -8.94 -4.10
N LEU A 87 -1.63 -9.67 -3.19
CA LEU A 87 -0.35 -9.28 -2.58
C LEU A 87 0.83 -9.40 -3.55
N ALA A 88 0.71 -10.23 -4.59
CA ALA A 88 1.74 -10.43 -5.61
C ALA A 88 1.67 -9.38 -6.73
N HIS A 89 0.68 -8.48 -6.69
CA HIS A 89 0.51 -7.40 -7.67
C HIS A 89 1.81 -6.62 -7.88
N ARG A 90 2.07 -6.25 -9.13
CA ARG A 90 3.23 -5.44 -9.54
C ARG A 90 2.76 -4.22 -10.29
N ASP A 91 3.36 -3.07 -10.01
CA ASP A 91 3.12 -1.86 -10.78
C ASP A 91 3.79 -1.91 -12.16
N ASN A 92 3.61 -0.86 -12.97
CA ASN A 92 4.13 -0.79 -14.33
C ASN A 92 5.67 -0.77 -14.39
N GLN A 93 6.34 -0.55 -13.26
CA GLN A 93 7.80 -0.64 -13.13
C GLN A 93 8.25 -2.00 -12.60
N GLY A 94 7.33 -2.96 -12.44
CA GLY A 94 7.61 -4.27 -11.86
C GLY A 94 7.83 -4.23 -10.35
N SER A 95 7.48 -3.14 -9.66
CA SER A 95 7.65 -3.06 -8.21
C SER A 95 6.51 -3.78 -7.49
N SER A 96 6.86 -4.72 -6.61
CA SER A 96 5.94 -5.50 -5.77
C SER A 96 5.86 -4.95 -4.35
N ALA A 97 4.92 -5.47 -3.54
CA ALA A 97 4.79 -5.12 -2.12
C ALA A 97 6.12 -5.31 -1.36
N VAL A 98 6.85 -6.40 -1.64
CA VAL A 98 8.19 -6.67 -1.08
C VAL A 98 9.17 -5.53 -1.39
N LEU A 99 9.22 -5.06 -2.64
CA LEU A 99 10.15 -4.00 -3.05
C LEU A 99 9.78 -2.65 -2.43
N TYR A 100 8.48 -2.34 -2.34
CA TYR A 100 8.00 -1.14 -1.65
C TYR A 100 8.30 -1.16 -0.15
N ALA A 101 8.11 -2.30 0.51
CA ALA A 101 8.42 -2.46 1.93
C ALA A 101 9.93 -2.37 2.19
N ALA A 102 10.76 -2.99 1.34
CA ALA A 102 12.23 -2.91 1.44
C ALA A 102 12.74 -1.48 1.23
N ARG A 103 12.22 -0.77 0.22
CA ARG A 103 12.53 0.64 -0.02
C ARG A 103 12.10 1.54 1.14
N GLY A 104 11.06 1.17 1.86
CA GLY A 104 10.59 1.85 3.07
C GLY A 104 11.30 1.45 4.37
N GLY A 105 12.12 0.39 4.35
CA GLY A 105 12.76 -0.15 5.55
C GLY A 105 11.81 -0.92 6.48
N HIS A 106 10.65 -1.35 5.99
CA HIS A 106 9.57 -1.91 6.81
C HIS A 106 9.77 -3.40 7.11
N GLN A 107 10.68 -3.71 8.02
CA GLN A 107 11.05 -5.08 8.38
C GLN A 107 9.85 -5.94 8.83
N GLY A 108 8.90 -5.37 9.58
CA GLY A 108 7.71 -6.10 10.03
C GLY A 108 6.89 -6.65 8.87
N VAL A 109 6.63 -5.79 7.86
CA VAL A 109 5.93 -6.21 6.63
C VAL A 109 6.73 -7.26 5.85
N LEU A 110 8.05 -7.13 5.76
CA LEU A 110 8.89 -8.11 5.06
C LEU A 110 8.86 -9.48 5.74
N LYS A 111 8.99 -9.52 7.06
CA LYS A 111 8.87 -10.75 7.85
C LYS A 111 7.50 -11.38 7.67
N TRP A 112 6.43 -10.59 7.78
CA TRP A 112 5.08 -11.08 7.56
C TRP A 112 4.88 -11.65 6.14
N LEU A 113 5.36 -10.96 5.11
CA LEU A 113 5.29 -11.46 3.72
C LEU A 113 6.05 -12.79 3.55
N ALA A 114 7.22 -12.94 4.16
CA ALA A 114 8.01 -14.17 4.08
C ALA A 114 7.41 -15.30 4.94
N ASP A 115 7.28 -15.06 6.24
CA ASP A 115 6.99 -16.09 7.24
C ASP A 115 5.51 -16.50 7.23
N THR A 116 4.60 -15.58 6.89
CA THR A 116 3.15 -15.82 6.93
C THR A 116 2.55 -16.01 5.53
N LYS A 117 3.02 -15.26 4.53
CA LYS A 117 2.49 -15.36 3.16
C LYS A 117 3.38 -16.16 2.21
N GLY A 118 4.56 -16.63 2.65
CA GLY A 118 5.43 -17.52 1.88
C GLY A 118 6.17 -16.84 0.73
N PHE A 119 6.34 -15.52 0.76
CA PHE A 119 7.02 -14.79 -0.31
C PHE A 119 8.54 -15.00 -0.22
N ASP A 120 9.17 -15.44 -1.31
CA ASP A 120 10.62 -15.41 -1.44
C ASP A 120 11.08 -13.97 -1.73
N LEU A 121 11.47 -13.26 -0.67
CA LEU A 121 11.90 -11.86 -0.74
C LEU A 121 13.07 -11.64 -1.72
N LEU A 122 13.93 -12.64 -1.89
CA LEU A 122 15.16 -12.54 -2.69
C LEU A 122 14.90 -12.72 -4.18
N THR A 123 13.74 -13.19 -4.61
CA THR A 123 13.39 -13.32 -6.04
C THR A 123 12.82 -12.04 -6.63
N HIS A 124 12.29 -11.13 -5.80
CA HIS A 124 11.62 -9.93 -6.31
C HIS A 124 12.62 -8.92 -6.89
N ARG A 125 12.41 -8.54 -8.15
CA ARG A 125 13.18 -7.51 -8.88
C ARG A 125 12.27 -6.58 -9.67
N ASP A 126 12.52 -5.29 -9.65
CA ASP A 126 11.81 -4.37 -10.55
C ASP A 126 12.28 -4.54 -12.01
N ASN A 127 11.70 -3.79 -12.94
CA ASN A 127 12.04 -3.86 -14.36
C ASN A 127 13.48 -3.40 -14.67
N LYS A 128 14.17 -2.76 -13.71
CA LYS A 128 15.58 -2.37 -13.80
C LYS A 128 16.51 -3.42 -13.16
N GLY A 129 15.96 -4.53 -12.66
CA GLY A 129 16.73 -5.56 -11.98
C GLY A 129 17.11 -5.21 -10.54
N ILE A 130 16.53 -4.17 -9.94
CA ILE A 130 16.82 -3.78 -8.56
C ILE A 130 16.08 -4.70 -7.59
N SER A 131 16.82 -5.26 -6.64
CA SER A 131 16.34 -6.20 -5.63
C SER A 131 15.85 -5.54 -4.35
N ALA A 132 15.11 -6.30 -3.55
CA ALA A 132 14.76 -5.91 -2.19
C ALA A 132 16.01 -5.58 -1.36
N VAL A 133 17.08 -6.39 -1.47
CA VAL A 133 18.36 -6.16 -0.79
C VAL A 133 18.97 -4.82 -1.20
N LEU A 134 19.01 -4.52 -2.51
CA LEU A 134 19.58 -3.27 -3.02
C LEU A 134 18.75 -2.05 -2.59
N TYR A 135 17.42 -2.16 -2.60
CA TYR A 135 16.54 -1.09 -2.10
C TYR A 135 16.72 -0.82 -0.60
N ALA A 136 16.94 -1.88 0.18
CA ALA A 136 17.23 -1.76 1.61
C ALA A 136 18.61 -1.09 1.84
N ASP A 137 19.65 -1.51 1.10
CA ASP A 137 21.03 -1.03 1.26
C ASP A 137 21.20 0.44 0.83
N GLN A 138 20.50 0.90 -0.21
CA GLN A 138 20.50 2.31 -0.65
C GLN A 138 20.02 3.29 0.44
N ARG A 139 19.33 2.79 1.47
CA ARG A 139 18.88 3.56 2.63
C ARG A 139 19.53 3.15 3.95
N GLY A 140 20.55 2.29 3.90
CA GLY A 140 21.28 1.79 5.08
C GLY A 140 20.58 0.67 5.86
N HIS A 141 19.57 0.02 5.28
CA HIS A 141 18.83 -1.08 5.90
C HIS A 141 19.53 -2.42 5.62
N ARG A 142 20.38 -2.88 6.56
CA ARG A 142 21.25 -4.07 6.43
C ARG A 142 20.55 -5.45 6.54
N ILE A 143 19.23 -5.52 6.43
CA ILE A 143 18.42 -6.58 7.07
C ILE A 143 18.22 -7.84 6.20
N LEU A 144 18.51 -7.79 4.90
CA LEU A 144 18.22 -8.90 3.97
C LEU A 144 19.47 -9.72 3.61
N LYS A 145 20.53 -9.69 4.44
CA LYS A 145 21.83 -10.34 4.17
C LYS A 145 22.11 -11.60 4.98
N GLU A 146 21.18 -12.07 5.81
CA GLU A 146 21.37 -13.25 6.68
C GLU A 146 20.39 -14.37 6.35
#